data_AF-A0ABD3A722-F1
#
_entry.id   AF-A0ABD3A722-F1
#
_cell.length_a   1.000
_cell.length_b   1.000
_cell.length_c   1.000
_cell.angle_alpha   90.00
_cell.angle_beta   90.00
_cell.angle_gamma   90.00
#
_symmetry.space_group_name_H-M   'P 1'
#
loop_
_entity.id
_entity.type
_entity.pdbx_description
1 polymer ?
#
loop_
_entity_poly.entity_id
_entity_poly.type
_entity_poly.pdbx_seq_one_letter_code
_entity_poly.pdbx_strand_id
1 'polypeptide(L)'
;MKAYMIALPSGKSKSPDNLNKLILLILMSFLLVGTTFLCLYKNPFSQWRQNVKMVYQHSLPASENASNSTSIGSLHQCDLFSGNWVPLAKGPYYTNATKCVIDDRQNCMKFGRPDTEFLKWTWRPNECELPLFDAALFLELVRGKSMAFIGDSLARNQMQSLVCLLASVADPVDVSYVEDTRFRRWFYAEYNFTLAAFWSTYLVRSEEADPNGYSLTSLMKLYLDEVDESWAAQVETFSYIIISAGQWFLRPLMYYEKGQIVGCYFCNQTNVQSLTRYHGYKMVFRTSFRTLLNLKRFEGITFLRTFSPQHYENGVWNNGGNCLRTRPIAKQEMELEEYILEFYWTQLEELRAAQKEGNTRGLKFRLLDATQLMMLRPDGHPSHYGHGPGENITIADCVHWCLPGPIDTWNEALLQMLKTEA
;
A
#
# COMPACT_ATOMS: atom_id res chain seq x y z
N MET A 1 -50.36 8.29 78.78
CA MET A 1 -51.29 8.69 77.71
C MET A 1 -50.62 8.37 76.38
N LYS A 2 -51.26 7.49 75.59
CA LYS A 2 -50.89 6.96 74.25
C LYS A 2 -49.57 6.16 74.11
N ALA A 3 -49.80 4.86 73.90
CA ALA A 3 -48.84 3.85 73.48
C ALA A 3 -48.50 3.97 71.99
N TYR A 4 -47.28 3.58 71.61
CA TYR A 4 -46.98 2.98 70.32
C TYR A 4 -46.00 1.82 70.53
N MET A 5 -46.52 0.61 70.37
CA MET A 5 -45.75 -0.62 70.21
C MET A 5 -45.21 -0.66 68.78
N ILE A 6 -43.89 -0.81 68.63
CA ILE A 6 -43.27 -1.22 67.37
C ILE A 6 -42.40 -2.44 67.69
N ALA A 7 -42.75 -3.55 67.05
CA ALA A 7 -42.11 -4.85 67.22
C ALA A 7 -40.67 -4.85 66.67
N LEU A 8 -39.74 -5.42 67.43
CA LEU A 8 -38.39 -5.73 66.98
C LEU A 8 -38.42 -6.96 66.05
N PRO A 9 -37.80 -6.92 64.86
CA PRO A 9 -37.62 -8.13 64.07
C PRO A 9 -36.53 -9.00 64.68
N SER A 10 -36.93 -10.21 65.08
CA SER A 10 -36.06 -11.35 65.38
C SER A 10 -35.08 -11.59 64.22
N GLY A 11 -33.82 -11.25 64.44
CA GLY A 11 -32.72 -11.59 63.55
C GLY A 11 -32.44 -13.10 63.60
N LYS A 12 -33.07 -13.86 62.71
CA LYS A 12 -32.67 -15.23 62.42
C LYS A 12 -31.25 -15.22 61.86
N SER A 13 -30.36 -16.01 62.46
CA SER A 13 -29.01 -16.26 61.96
C SER A 13 -29.07 -16.73 60.52
N LYS A 14 -28.36 -16.04 59.62
CA LYS A 14 -28.15 -16.52 58.26
C LYS A 14 -27.24 -17.75 58.32
N SER A 15 -27.72 -18.83 57.72
CA SER A 15 -27.05 -20.13 57.57
C SER A 15 -25.60 -20.00 57.06
N PRO A 16 -24.68 -20.88 57.50
CA PRO A 16 -23.29 -20.95 57.01
C PRO A 16 -23.16 -21.26 55.50
N ASP A 17 -24.24 -21.66 54.82
CA ASP A 17 -24.20 -22.05 53.40
C ASP A 17 -23.91 -20.89 52.44
N ASN A 18 -24.31 -19.65 52.78
CA ASN A 18 -24.07 -18.50 51.92
C ASN A 18 -22.63 -18.00 51.97
N LEU A 19 -21.93 -18.20 53.10
CA LEU A 19 -20.52 -17.85 53.22
C LEU A 19 -19.65 -18.81 52.40
N ASN A 20 -19.96 -20.10 52.44
CA ASN A 20 -19.26 -21.12 51.65
C ASN A 20 -19.47 -20.91 50.14
N LYS A 21 -20.67 -20.54 49.70
CA LYS A 21 -20.92 -20.19 48.28
C LYS A 21 -20.17 -18.93 47.83
N LEU A 22 -20.10 -17.91 48.69
CA LEU A 22 -19.38 -16.68 48.38
C LEU A 22 -17.86 -16.92 48.30
N ILE A 23 -17.31 -17.73 49.21
CA ILE A 23 -15.90 -18.15 49.17
C ILE A 23 -15.62 -18.96 47.90
N LEU A 24 -16.50 -19.87 47.51
CA LEU A 24 -16.35 -20.66 46.28
C LEU A 24 -16.34 -19.77 45.02
N LEU A 25 -17.22 -18.77 44.95
CA LEU A 25 -17.28 -17.83 43.84
C LEU A 25 -16.03 -16.94 43.75
N ILE A 26 -15.49 -16.51 44.89
CA ILE A 26 -14.25 -15.74 44.96
C ILE A 26 -13.05 -16.61 44.53
N LEU A 27 -12.98 -17.87 44.98
CA LEU A 27 -11.90 -18.78 44.56
C LEU A 27 -11.97 -19.09 43.05
N MET A 28 -13.18 -19.27 42.50
CA MET A 28 -13.38 -19.46 41.07
C MET A 28 -12.98 -18.23 40.25
N SER A 29 -13.25 -17.01 40.73
CA SER A 29 -12.83 -15.78 40.03
C SER A 29 -11.31 -15.59 40.07
N PHE A 30 -10.64 -15.88 41.19
CA PHE A 30 -9.18 -15.87 41.28
C PHE A 30 -8.52 -16.92 40.37
N LEU A 31 -9.12 -18.10 40.23
CA LEU A 31 -8.65 -19.12 39.28
C LEU A 31 -8.82 -18.68 37.82
N LEU A 32 -9.94 -18.02 37.47
CA LEU A 32 -10.18 -17.51 36.13
C LEU A 32 -9.20 -16.37 35.76
N VAL A 33 -8.95 -15.45 36.71
CA VAL A 33 -7.98 -14.36 36.54
C VAL A 33 -6.55 -14.91 36.49
N GLY A 34 -6.21 -15.90 37.34
CA GLY A 34 -4.89 -16.52 37.34
C GLY A 34 -4.59 -17.30 36.04
N THR A 35 -5.57 -18.02 35.50
CA THR A 35 -5.42 -18.79 34.25
C THR A 35 -5.36 -17.89 33.02
N THR A 36 -6.13 -16.80 32.97
CA THR A 36 -6.00 -15.78 31.92
C THR A 36 -4.65 -15.07 31.97
N PHE A 37 -4.14 -14.74 33.16
CA PHE A 37 -2.81 -14.15 33.32
C PHE A 37 -1.68 -15.11 32.92
N LEU A 38 -1.81 -16.40 33.24
CA LEU A 38 -0.85 -17.45 32.82
C LEU A 38 -0.89 -17.70 31.30
N CYS A 39 -2.05 -17.61 30.64
CA CYS A 39 -2.17 -17.68 29.18
C CYS A 39 -1.59 -16.42 28.50
N LEU A 40 -1.74 -15.24 29.10
CA LEU A 40 -1.13 -14.01 28.61
C LEU A 40 0.39 -13.96 28.85
N TYR A 41 0.88 -14.58 29.92
CA TYR A 41 2.31 -14.65 30.25
C TYR A 41 3.05 -15.68 29.39
N LYS A 42 2.43 -16.83 29.09
CA LYS A 42 2.89 -17.77 28.06
C LYS A 42 2.45 -17.27 26.68
N ASN A 43 2.94 -16.11 26.28
CA ASN A 43 2.61 -15.50 25.00
C ASN A 43 3.46 -16.12 23.88
N PRO A 44 2.94 -17.02 23.02
CA PRO A 44 3.69 -17.51 21.86
C PRO A 44 4.06 -16.35 20.91
N PHE A 45 3.40 -15.20 21.01
CA PHE A 45 3.68 -13.99 20.23
C PHE A 45 5.01 -13.30 20.57
N SER A 46 5.56 -13.41 21.79
CA SER A 46 6.83 -12.74 22.11
C SER A 46 8.01 -13.48 21.48
N GLN A 47 7.98 -14.80 21.55
CA GLN A 47 8.98 -15.68 20.96
C GLN A 47 8.86 -15.70 19.43
N TRP A 48 7.63 -15.60 18.89
CA TRP A 48 7.41 -15.45 17.45
C TRP A 48 7.82 -14.06 16.92
N ARG A 49 7.55 -12.95 17.64
CA ARG A 49 8.07 -11.61 17.27
C ARG A 49 9.59 -11.57 17.18
N GLN A 50 10.29 -12.27 18.07
CA GLN A 50 11.75 -12.41 17.99
C GLN A 50 12.16 -13.20 16.74
N ASN A 51 11.44 -14.27 16.40
CA ASN A 51 11.70 -15.06 15.18
C ASN A 51 11.46 -14.25 13.89
N VAL A 52 10.43 -13.40 13.81
CA VAL A 52 10.18 -12.53 12.64
C VAL A 52 11.27 -11.47 12.48
N LYS A 53 11.70 -10.83 13.57
CA LYS A 53 12.82 -9.88 13.55
C LYS A 53 14.12 -10.54 13.08
N MET A 54 14.33 -11.81 13.49
CA MET A 54 15.47 -12.63 13.10
C MET A 54 15.43 -13.04 11.61
N VAL A 55 14.25 -13.41 11.09
CA VAL A 55 14.06 -13.72 9.65
C VAL A 55 14.33 -12.49 8.79
N TYR A 56 13.85 -11.30 9.19
CA TYR A 56 14.12 -10.05 8.47
C TYR A 56 15.62 -9.68 8.48
N GLN A 57 16.30 -9.89 9.61
CA GLN A 57 17.76 -9.66 9.70
C GLN A 57 18.58 -10.67 8.89
N HIS A 58 18.12 -11.91 8.72
CA HIS A 58 18.81 -12.94 7.92
C HIS A 58 18.45 -12.94 6.42
N SER A 59 17.41 -12.20 6.01
CA SER A 59 16.98 -12.12 4.60
C SER A 59 17.39 -10.83 3.90
N LEU A 60 18.06 -9.91 4.61
CA LEU A 60 18.99 -8.98 3.98
C LEU A 60 20.16 -9.83 3.44
N PRO A 61 20.60 -9.66 2.18
CA PRO A 61 21.79 -10.34 1.71
C PRO A 61 22.97 -9.96 2.62
N ALA A 62 23.47 -10.93 3.38
CA ALA A 62 24.74 -10.80 4.05
C ALA A 62 25.80 -10.59 2.97
N SER A 63 26.60 -9.53 3.06
CA SER A 63 27.77 -9.40 2.19
C SER A 63 28.73 -10.55 2.52
N GLU A 64 28.67 -11.62 1.74
CA GLU A 64 29.69 -12.66 1.83
C GLU A 64 31.02 -12.04 1.41
N ASN A 65 32.00 -12.10 2.31
CA ASN A 65 33.39 -11.76 2.03
C ASN A 65 33.91 -12.73 0.95
N ALA A 66 33.81 -12.33 -0.31
CA ALA A 66 34.44 -13.02 -1.42
C ALA A 66 35.95 -12.80 -1.34
N SER A 67 36.65 -13.84 -0.88
CA SER A 67 38.09 -13.97 -1.01
C SER A 67 38.51 -13.92 -2.49
N ASN A 68 39.57 -13.14 -2.73
CA ASN A 68 40.22 -12.89 -4.01
C ASN A 68 40.17 -14.06 -5.02
N SER A 69 39.41 -13.86 -6.10
CA SER A 69 39.76 -14.41 -7.41
C SER A 69 39.43 -13.38 -8.49
N THR A 70 40.46 -12.96 -9.21
CA THR A 70 40.40 -12.05 -10.35
C THR A 70 39.54 -12.66 -11.47
N SER A 71 38.36 -12.08 -11.71
CA SER A 71 37.64 -12.21 -12.98
C SER A 71 36.86 -10.93 -13.26
N ILE A 72 36.82 -10.58 -14.54
CA ILE A 72 36.26 -9.38 -15.20
C ILE A 72 34.97 -8.87 -14.51
N GLY A 73 34.98 -7.59 -14.12
CA GLY A 73 33.96 -6.95 -13.32
C GLY A 73 32.55 -7.04 -13.91
N SER A 74 31.67 -7.74 -13.21
CA SER A 74 30.25 -7.42 -13.23
C SER A 74 30.08 -6.04 -12.60
N LEU A 75 29.47 -5.10 -13.33
CA LEU A 75 29.01 -3.85 -12.75
C LEU A 75 28.08 -4.19 -11.58
N HIS A 76 28.50 -3.88 -10.35
CA HIS A 76 27.65 -4.01 -9.17
C HIS A 76 26.41 -3.13 -9.37
N GLN A 77 25.26 -3.75 -9.63
CA GLN A 77 24.01 -3.01 -9.82
C GLN A 77 23.54 -2.52 -8.44
N CYS A 78 23.55 -1.20 -8.22
CA CYS A 78 23.15 -0.61 -6.95
C CYS A 78 21.69 -0.95 -6.62
N ASP A 79 21.44 -1.40 -5.39
CA ASP A 79 20.09 -1.48 -4.85
C ASP A 79 19.56 -0.07 -4.49
N LEU A 80 18.63 0.43 -5.31
CA LEU A 80 18.02 1.75 -5.13
C LEU A 80 17.04 1.81 -3.93
N PHE A 81 16.60 0.68 -3.41
CA PHE A 81 15.47 0.60 -2.48
C PHE A 81 15.88 0.25 -1.05
N SER A 82 17.15 -0.08 -0.83
CA SER A 82 17.75 -0.24 0.50
C SER A 82 18.57 1.00 0.87
N GLY A 83 18.09 1.78 1.84
CA GLY A 83 18.66 3.10 2.12
C GLY A 83 18.07 3.75 3.36
N ASN A 84 18.25 5.05 3.53
CA ASN A 84 17.62 5.82 4.59
C ASN A 84 17.16 7.19 4.07
N TRP A 85 16.12 7.75 4.68
CA TRP A 85 15.75 9.14 4.45
C TRP A 85 16.74 10.08 5.12
N VAL A 86 17.22 11.06 4.36
CA VAL A 86 18.15 12.09 4.86
C VAL A 86 17.57 13.47 4.58
N PRO A 87 17.84 14.46 5.45
CA PRO A 87 17.40 15.83 5.21
C PRO A 87 17.97 16.38 3.90
N LEU A 88 17.12 17.04 3.13
CA LEU A 88 17.48 17.79 1.94
C LEU A 88 17.04 19.24 2.12
N ALA A 89 18.01 20.16 2.13
CA ALA A 89 17.75 21.59 2.33
C ALA A 89 17.07 22.28 1.11
N LYS A 90 16.90 21.56 0.00
CA LYS A 90 16.19 22.06 -1.19
C LYS A 90 14.68 21.98 -0.98
N GLY A 91 13.95 22.90 -1.59
CA GLY A 91 12.49 22.87 -1.61
C GLY A 91 11.93 21.72 -2.47
N PRO A 92 10.60 21.51 -2.44
CA PRO A 92 9.94 20.51 -3.28
C PRO A 92 10.10 20.84 -4.78
N TYR A 93 9.95 19.82 -5.64
CA TYR A 93 10.04 19.97 -7.09
C TYR A 93 8.98 20.90 -7.69
N TYR A 94 7.81 20.94 -7.08
CA TYR A 94 6.67 21.73 -7.52
C TYR A 94 5.89 22.27 -6.32
N THR A 95 5.04 23.25 -6.59
CA THR A 95 4.18 23.88 -5.57
C THR A 95 2.78 24.09 -6.15
N ASN A 96 1.87 24.68 -5.37
CA ASN A 96 0.56 25.09 -5.85
C ASN A 96 0.59 26.12 -7.00
N ALA A 97 1.73 26.77 -7.24
CA ALA A 97 1.92 27.68 -8.38
C ALA A 97 2.33 26.94 -9.67
N THR A 98 2.77 25.68 -9.57
CA THR A 98 3.16 24.87 -10.73
C THR A 98 1.92 24.48 -11.51
N LYS A 99 1.99 24.54 -12.85
CA LYS A 99 0.88 24.22 -13.75
C LYS A 99 0.67 22.71 -13.87
N CYS A 100 0.22 22.07 -12.78
CA CYS A 100 -0.21 20.68 -12.78
C CYS A 100 -1.52 20.51 -11.99
N VAL A 101 -2.28 19.47 -12.33
CA VAL A 101 -3.56 19.17 -11.67
C VAL A 101 -3.32 18.12 -10.58
N ILE A 102 -3.34 18.56 -9.33
CA ILE A 102 -3.29 17.70 -8.14
C ILE A 102 -4.72 17.44 -7.68
N ASP A 103 -5.05 16.17 -7.36
CA ASP A 103 -6.33 15.84 -6.71
C ASP A 103 -6.42 16.58 -5.37
N ASP A 104 -7.56 17.22 -5.09
CA ASP A 104 -7.74 18.02 -3.88
C ASP A 104 -7.45 17.20 -2.60
N ARG A 105 -7.74 15.90 -2.61
CA ARG A 105 -7.46 15.00 -1.47
C ARG A 105 -5.96 14.82 -1.18
N GLN A 106 -5.11 15.15 -2.14
CA GLN A 106 -3.65 15.01 -2.07
C GLN A 106 -2.95 16.38 -1.99
N ASN A 107 -3.65 17.49 -2.22
CA ASN A 107 -3.09 18.84 -2.20
C ASN A 107 -3.06 19.42 -0.77
N CYS A 108 -2.22 18.84 0.08
CA CYS A 108 -2.13 19.19 1.50
C CYS A 108 -1.85 20.68 1.74
N MET A 109 -1.04 21.30 0.89
CA MET A 109 -0.70 22.72 1.02
C MET A 109 -1.89 23.63 0.69
N LYS A 110 -2.71 23.28 -0.32
CA LYS A 110 -3.94 24.02 -0.66
C LYS A 110 -4.93 24.00 0.51
N PHE A 111 -4.98 22.90 1.25
CA PHE A 111 -5.88 22.71 2.39
C PHE A 111 -5.26 23.08 3.74
N GLY A 112 -4.19 23.89 3.73
CA GLY A 112 -3.71 24.58 4.93
C GLY A 112 -2.91 23.72 5.89
N ARG A 113 -2.29 22.61 5.42
CA ARG A 113 -1.35 21.85 6.23
C ARG A 113 -0.22 22.77 6.75
N PRO A 114 -0.02 22.88 8.07
CA PRO A 114 0.90 23.87 8.63
C PRO A 114 2.36 23.43 8.64
N ASP A 115 2.64 22.13 8.71
CA ASP A 115 3.99 21.60 8.72
C ASP A 115 4.52 21.35 7.31
N THR A 116 5.75 21.78 7.03
CA THR A 116 6.41 21.60 5.72
C THR A 116 7.65 20.70 5.78
N GLU A 117 8.03 20.22 6.96
CA GLU A 117 9.26 19.46 7.14
C GLU A 117 9.24 18.12 6.39
N PHE A 118 8.06 17.54 6.17
CA PHE A 118 7.89 16.33 5.37
C PHE A 118 8.36 16.50 3.90
N LEU A 119 8.45 17.73 3.40
CA LEU A 119 8.93 18.04 2.04
C LEU A 119 10.46 18.09 1.93
N LYS A 120 11.18 18.11 3.07
CA LYS A 120 12.63 18.37 3.13
C LYS A 120 13.45 17.10 3.30
N TRP A 121 13.04 16.02 2.64
CA TRP A 121 13.67 14.71 2.76
C TRP A 121 13.92 14.09 1.39
N THR A 122 15.08 13.46 1.24
CA THR A 122 15.41 12.65 0.06
C THR A 122 15.80 11.26 0.50
N TRP A 123 15.50 10.27 -0.34
CA TRP A 123 15.96 8.91 -0.13
C TRP A 123 17.43 8.79 -0.54
N ARG A 124 18.24 8.17 0.32
CA ARG A 124 19.64 7.86 0.02
C ARG A 124 19.86 6.35 0.10
N PRO A 125 20.04 5.65 -1.03
CA PRO A 125 20.45 4.25 -1.05
C PRO A 125 21.76 4.03 -0.28
N ASN A 126 21.99 2.82 0.20
CA ASN A 126 23.20 2.51 0.99
C ASN A 126 24.48 2.49 0.13
N GLU A 127 24.35 2.07 -1.12
CA GLU A 127 25.49 1.74 -1.99
C GLU A 127 25.74 2.77 -3.09
N CYS A 128 24.78 3.68 -3.30
CA CYS A 128 24.89 4.73 -4.32
C CYS A 128 24.02 5.93 -3.96
N GLU A 129 24.12 6.97 -4.79
CA GLU A 129 23.22 8.11 -4.73
C GLU A 129 21.98 7.85 -5.60
N LEU A 130 20.83 8.30 -5.11
CA LEU A 130 19.64 8.48 -5.95
C LEU A 130 19.60 9.95 -6.36
N PRO A 131 19.91 10.29 -7.63
CA PRO A 131 19.81 11.66 -8.10
C PRO A 131 18.39 12.19 -7.98
N LEU A 132 18.28 13.49 -7.74
CA LEU A 132 17.00 14.20 -7.81
C LEU A 132 16.36 14.02 -9.19
N PHE A 133 15.03 14.11 -9.23
CA PHE A 133 14.27 13.94 -10.45
C PHE A 133 14.64 14.99 -11.51
N ASP A 134 15.05 14.52 -12.69
CA ASP A 134 15.34 15.36 -13.85
C ASP A 134 14.24 15.15 -14.89
N ALA A 135 13.35 16.13 -14.99
CA ALA A 135 12.19 16.07 -15.87
C ALA A 135 12.57 16.06 -17.36
N ALA A 136 13.62 16.78 -17.74
CA ALA A 136 14.07 16.81 -19.13
C ALA A 136 14.67 15.45 -19.51
N LEU A 137 15.53 14.89 -18.66
CA LEU A 137 16.08 13.55 -18.87
C LEU A 137 14.98 12.49 -18.91
N PHE A 138 14.00 12.55 -18.00
CA PHE A 138 12.87 11.62 -18.02
C PHE A 138 12.15 11.66 -19.37
N LEU A 139 11.76 12.86 -19.82
CA LEU A 139 11.04 13.04 -21.09
C LEU A 139 11.85 12.60 -22.30
N GLU A 140 13.18 12.81 -22.30
CA GLU A 140 14.07 12.27 -23.34
C GLU A 140 14.12 10.74 -23.35
N LEU A 141 14.21 10.09 -22.18
CA LEU A 141 14.24 8.61 -22.10
C LEU A 141 12.93 7.97 -22.58
N VAL A 142 11.81 8.66 -22.40
CA VAL A 142 10.47 8.20 -22.83
C VAL A 142 10.03 8.80 -24.18
N ARG A 143 10.92 9.49 -24.90
CA ARG A 143 10.62 10.08 -26.21
C ARG A 143 10.14 9.00 -27.19
N GLY A 144 9.01 9.24 -27.84
CA GLY A 144 8.40 8.31 -28.79
C GLY A 144 7.82 7.04 -28.16
N LYS A 145 7.70 6.99 -26.82
CA LYS A 145 7.21 5.83 -26.07
C LYS A 145 5.87 6.13 -25.40
N SER A 146 5.32 5.11 -24.77
CA SER A 146 4.06 5.17 -24.04
C SER A 146 4.21 4.49 -22.68
N MET A 147 3.58 5.07 -21.65
CA MET A 147 3.62 4.57 -20.27
C MET A 147 2.22 4.48 -19.68
N ALA A 148 1.90 3.36 -19.03
CA ALA A 148 0.61 3.13 -18.36
C ALA A 148 0.81 2.86 -16.87
N PHE A 149 0.10 3.61 -16.02
CA PHE A 149 -0.11 3.28 -14.62
C PHE A 149 -1.42 2.51 -14.49
N ILE A 150 -1.35 1.26 -14.01
CA ILE A 150 -2.50 0.37 -13.88
C ILE A 150 -2.67 0.02 -12.41
N GLY A 151 -3.82 0.36 -11.83
CA GLY A 151 -4.04 0.04 -10.42
C GLY A 151 -5.13 0.83 -9.71
N ASP A 152 -4.96 0.88 -8.39
CA ASP A 152 -5.82 1.63 -7.47
C ASP A 152 -5.47 3.13 -7.39
N SER A 153 -6.02 3.81 -6.39
CA SER A 153 -5.81 5.25 -6.17
C SER A 153 -4.35 5.62 -5.89
N LEU A 154 -3.51 4.69 -5.44
CA LEU A 154 -2.08 4.95 -5.23
C LEU A 154 -1.30 4.87 -6.54
N ALA A 155 -1.75 4.06 -7.51
CA ALA A 155 -1.23 4.13 -8.88
C ALA A 155 -1.51 5.51 -9.51
N ARG A 156 -2.73 6.02 -9.30
CA ARG A 156 -3.10 7.38 -9.74
C ARG A 156 -2.29 8.45 -9.02
N ASN A 157 -2.11 8.33 -7.71
CA ASN A 157 -1.31 9.26 -6.90
C ASN A 157 0.14 9.36 -7.43
N GLN A 158 0.77 8.22 -7.76
CA GLN A 158 2.12 8.19 -8.36
C GLN A 158 2.16 8.87 -9.73
N MET A 159 1.17 8.58 -10.56
CA MET A 159 1.06 9.18 -11.89
C MET A 159 0.86 10.70 -11.80
N GLN A 160 0.03 11.19 -10.88
CA GLN A 160 -0.19 12.63 -10.67
C GLN A 160 1.09 13.32 -10.18
N SER A 161 1.86 12.67 -9.29
CA SER A 161 3.22 13.11 -8.95
C SER A 161 4.08 13.25 -10.21
N LEU A 162 4.09 12.26 -11.10
CA LEU A 162 4.87 12.30 -12.33
C LEU A 162 4.45 13.47 -13.23
N VAL A 163 3.15 13.70 -13.45
CA VAL A 163 2.66 14.84 -14.22
C VAL A 163 3.14 16.17 -13.63
N CYS A 164 3.10 16.33 -12.30
CA CYS A 164 3.60 17.53 -11.63
C CYS A 164 5.12 17.70 -11.72
N LEU A 165 5.88 16.62 -11.62
CA LEU A 165 7.34 16.64 -11.80
C LEU A 165 7.72 17.11 -13.22
N LEU A 166 6.95 16.67 -14.23
CA LEU A 166 7.18 17.00 -15.64
C LEU A 166 6.72 18.42 -16.02
N ALA A 167 5.82 19.02 -15.25
CA ALA A 167 5.23 20.34 -15.54
C ALA A 167 6.23 21.50 -15.55
N SER A 168 7.47 21.29 -15.06
CA SER A 168 8.55 22.27 -15.16
C SER A 168 9.19 22.34 -16.56
N VAL A 169 9.01 21.31 -17.38
CA VAL A 169 9.64 21.15 -18.70
C VAL A 169 8.63 21.11 -19.82
N ALA A 170 7.50 20.41 -19.64
CA ALA A 170 6.52 20.26 -20.69
C ALA A 170 5.08 20.21 -20.16
N ASP A 171 4.18 20.88 -20.89
CA ASP A 171 2.75 20.83 -20.65
C ASP A 171 2.11 19.70 -21.48
N PRO A 172 1.40 18.75 -20.85
CA PRO A 172 0.65 17.75 -21.60
C PRO A 172 -0.69 18.28 -22.11
N VAL A 173 -1.18 17.67 -23.20
CA VAL A 173 -2.58 17.79 -23.64
C VAL A 173 -3.38 16.59 -23.12
N ASP A 174 -4.55 16.84 -22.54
CA ASP A 174 -5.49 15.77 -22.19
C ASP A 174 -6.10 15.19 -23.48
N VAL A 175 -5.83 13.91 -23.72
CA VAL A 175 -6.34 13.12 -24.87
C VAL A 175 -7.12 11.90 -24.39
N SER A 176 -7.74 12.01 -23.20
CA SER A 176 -8.62 10.99 -22.65
C SER A 176 -9.80 10.74 -23.57
N TYR A 177 -10.15 9.47 -23.76
CA TYR A 177 -11.21 9.03 -24.67
C TYR A 177 -12.56 8.79 -23.95
N VAL A 178 -12.60 8.97 -22.64
CA VAL A 178 -13.79 8.90 -21.79
C VAL A 178 -13.82 10.08 -20.82
N GLU A 179 -15.01 10.47 -20.39
CA GLU A 179 -15.19 11.53 -19.38
C GLU A 179 -14.83 11.08 -17.97
N ASP A 180 -14.89 9.77 -17.71
CA ASP A 180 -14.56 9.20 -16.40
C ASP A 180 -13.11 9.50 -16.03
N THR A 181 -12.93 10.37 -15.04
CA THR A 181 -11.62 10.89 -14.63
C THR A 181 -10.70 9.84 -14.03
N ARG A 182 -11.20 8.62 -13.80
CA ARG A 182 -10.43 7.45 -13.39
C ARG A 182 -9.59 6.86 -14.53
N PHE A 183 -9.94 7.18 -15.78
CA PHE A 183 -9.21 6.76 -16.98
C PHE A 183 -8.68 8.01 -17.69
N ARG A 184 -7.40 8.29 -17.52
CA ARG A 184 -6.79 9.52 -18.06
C ARG A 184 -5.67 9.22 -19.03
N ARG A 185 -5.51 10.08 -20.03
CA ARG A 185 -4.40 10.04 -20.97
C ARG A 185 -3.88 11.43 -21.27
N TRP A 186 -2.58 11.60 -21.12
CA TRP A 186 -1.85 12.82 -21.40
C TRP A 186 -0.87 12.59 -22.53
N PHE A 187 -0.81 13.53 -23.46
CA PHE A 187 0.13 13.52 -24.57
C PHE A 187 1.09 14.71 -24.47
N TYR A 188 2.38 14.41 -24.36
CA TYR A 188 3.47 15.39 -24.38
C TYR A 188 3.99 15.52 -25.81
N ALA A 189 3.45 16.50 -26.55
CA ALA A 189 3.64 16.61 -28.00
C ALA A 189 5.11 16.73 -28.43
N GLU A 190 5.89 17.54 -27.72
CA GLU A 190 7.31 17.76 -28.02
C GLU A 190 8.19 16.51 -27.89
N TYR A 191 7.73 15.54 -27.09
CA TYR A 191 8.43 14.29 -26.82
C TYR A 191 7.78 13.09 -27.52
N ASN A 192 6.63 13.28 -28.18
CA ASN A 192 5.79 12.20 -28.67
C ASN A 192 5.61 11.10 -27.60
N PHE A 193 5.33 11.53 -26.36
CA PHE A 193 5.19 10.65 -25.21
C PHE A 193 3.74 10.60 -24.74
N THR A 194 3.20 9.40 -24.59
CA THR A 194 1.85 9.19 -24.04
C THR A 194 1.94 8.61 -22.63
N LEU A 195 1.32 9.29 -21.68
CA LEU A 195 1.13 8.81 -20.31
C LEU A 195 -0.34 8.47 -20.09
N ALA A 196 -0.65 7.28 -19.59
CA ALA A 196 -2.01 6.86 -19.30
C ALA A 196 -2.16 6.33 -17.87
N ALA A 197 -3.36 6.47 -17.32
CA ALA A 197 -3.77 5.88 -16.06
C ALA A 197 -5.04 5.04 -16.27
N PHE A 198 -5.00 3.80 -15.80
CA PHE A 198 -6.11 2.85 -15.84
C PHE A 198 -6.53 2.52 -14.42
N TRP A 199 -7.76 2.88 -14.08
CA TRP A 199 -8.35 2.51 -12.80
C TRP A 199 -8.78 1.05 -12.81
N SER A 200 -8.04 0.23 -12.07
CA SER A 200 -8.34 -1.17 -11.86
C SER A 200 -7.86 -1.57 -10.46
N THR A 201 -8.73 -1.36 -9.47
CA THR A 201 -8.38 -1.49 -8.03
C THR A 201 -7.89 -2.88 -7.65
N TYR A 202 -8.37 -3.90 -8.37
CA TYR A 202 -8.03 -5.30 -8.17
C TYR A 202 -7.29 -5.90 -9.37
N LEU A 203 -6.97 -5.15 -10.43
CA LEU A 203 -6.31 -5.60 -11.67
C LEU A 203 -7.09 -6.63 -12.51
N VAL A 204 -7.95 -7.43 -11.89
CA VAL A 204 -8.90 -8.36 -12.48
C VAL A 204 -10.28 -7.73 -12.53
N ARG A 205 -11.18 -8.32 -13.33
CA ARG A 205 -12.59 -7.96 -13.32
C ARG A 205 -13.11 -8.04 -11.89
N SER A 206 -13.77 -6.97 -11.48
CA SER A 206 -14.36 -6.87 -10.16
C SER A 206 -15.69 -6.17 -10.21
N GLU A 207 -16.60 -6.59 -9.34
CA GLU A 207 -17.96 -6.07 -9.28
C GLU A 207 -18.38 -5.86 -7.82
N GLU A 208 -19.16 -4.82 -7.60
CA GLU A 208 -19.80 -4.60 -6.31
C GLU A 208 -20.76 -5.76 -6.01
N ALA A 209 -20.64 -6.39 -4.84
CA ALA A 209 -21.56 -7.47 -4.46
C ALA A 209 -22.85 -6.95 -3.82
N ASP A 210 -22.86 -5.69 -3.35
CA ASP A 210 -24.05 -5.04 -2.78
C ASP A 210 -24.98 -4.51 -3.89
N PRO A 211 -26.23 -5.01 -3.99
CA PRO A 211 -27.20 -4.54 -4.98
C PRO A 211 -27.67 -3.09 -4.76
N ASN A 212 -27.49 -2.52 -3.56
CA ASN A 212 -27.89 -1.16 -3.23
C ASN A 212 -26.76 -0.12 -3.43
N GLY A 213 -25.58 -0.56 -3.91
CA GLY A 213 -24.48 0.31 -4.28
C GLY A 213 -23.33 0.38 -3.27
N TYR A 214 -22.41 1.32 -3.54
CA TYR A 214 -21.10 1.40 -2.91
C TYR A 214 -21.17 1.81 -1.42
N SER A 215 -20.65 0.96 -0.53
CA SER A 215 -20.26 1.37 0.83
C SER A 215 -18.77 1.14 1.04
N LEU A 216 -18.14 1.90 1.94
CA LEU A 216 -16.69 1.77 2.16
C LEU A 216 -16.28 0.35 2.61
N THR A 217 -17.21 -0.42 3.17
CA THR A 217 -17.02 -1.79 3.65
C THR A 217 -17.83 -2.83 2.85
N SER A 218 -18.33 -2.49 1.67
CA SER A 218 -19.10 -3.44 0.86
C SER A 218 -18.24 -4.61 0.36
N LEU A 219 -18.90 -5.75 0.19
CA LEU A 219 -18.29 -6.98 -0.32
C LEU A 219 -18.03 -6.84 -1.81
N MET A 220 -16.81 -7.18 -2.25
CA MET A 220 -16.45 -7.15 -3.67
C MET A 220 -16.35 -8.55 -4.26
N LYS A 221 -16.89 -8.75 -5.46
CA LYS A 221 -16.64 -9.94 -6.27
C LYS A 221 -15.37 -9.74 -7.08
N LEU A 222 -14.42 -10.67 -6.98
CA LEU A 222 -13.20 -10.71 -7.78
C LEU A 222 -13.22 -11.98 -8.63
N TYR A 223 -13.10 -11.82 -9.94
CA TYR A 223 -13.03 -12.92 -10.90
C TYR A 223 -11.55 -13.23 -11.13
N LEU A 224 -11.02 -14.20 -10.39
CA LEU A 224 -9.58 -14.45 -10.25
C LEU A 224 -8.91 -14.92 -11.53
N ASP A 225 -9.67 -15.39 -12.52
CA ASP A 225 -9.22 -15.85 -13.83
C ASP A 225 -9.59 -14.89 -14.99
N GLU A 226 -10.20 -13.74 -14.69
CA GLU A 226 -10.62 -12.74 -15.68
C GLU A 226 -9.90 -11.41 -15.45
N VAL A 227 -9.02 -11.01 -16.36
CA VAL A 227 -8.35 -9.71 -16.28
C VAL A 227 -9.34 -8.55 -16.45
N ASP A 228 -9.04 -7.38 -15.88
CA ASP A 228 -9.85 -6.19 -16.15
C ASP A 228 -9.59 -5.68 -17.58
N GLU A 229 -10.62 -5.80 -18.43
CA GLU A 229 -10.58 -5.43 -19.83
C GLU A 229 -10.24 -3.96 -20.08
N SER A 230 -10.49 -3.07 -19.10
CA SER A 230 -10.24 -1.64 -19.26
C SER A 230 -8.78 -1.32 -19.58
N TRP A 231 -7.84 -2.07 -18.98
CA TRP A 231 -6.42 -1.96 -19.29
C TRP A 231 -5.96 -3.06 -20.26
N ALA A 232 -6.45 -4.29 -20.11
CA ALA A 232 -5.96 -5.43 -20.90
C ALA A 232 -6.18 -5.24 -22.41
N ALA A 233 -7.28 -4.59 -22.81
CA ALA A 233 -7.59 -4.32 -24.21
C ALA A 233 -6.63 -3.32 -24.89
N GLN A 234 -5.83 -2.57 -24.12
CA GLN A 234 -5.01 -1.46 -24.64
C GLN A 234 -3.52 -1.63 -24.36
N VAL A 235 -3.17 -2.52 -23.44
CA VAL A 235 -1.83 -2.59 -22.84
C VAL A 235 -0.72 -2.99 -23.83
N GLU A 236 -1.06 -3.70 -24.92
CA GLU A 236 -0.10 -4.06 -25.98
C GLU A 236 0.58 -2.84 -26.62
N THR A 237 -0.05 -1.67 -26.56
CA THR A 237 0.48 -0.43 -27.17
C THR A 237 1.43 0.35 -26.25
N PHE A 238 1.64 -0.11 -25.02
CA PHE A 238 2.45 0.58 -24.02
C PHE A 238 3.88 0.05 -23.94
N SER A 239 4.87 0.94 -24.04
CA SER A 239 6.29 0.59 -23.86
C SER A 239 6.64 0.28 -22.41
N TYR A 240 5.97 0.95 -21.46
CA TYR A 240 6.18 0.78 -20.03
C TYR A 240 4.85 0.60 -19.29
N ILE A 241 4.77 -0.42 -18.45
CA ILE A 241 3.62 -0.64 -17.56
C ILE A 241 4.10 -0.52 -16.12
N ILE A 242 3.45 0.31 -15.31
CA ILE A 242 3.62 0.36 -13.87
C ILE A 242 2.33 -0.21 -13.26
N ILE A 243 2.40 -1.45 -12.78
CA ILE A 243 1.26 -2.13 -12.17
C ILE A 243 1.36 -2.10 -10.65
N SER A 244 0.25 -1.78 -9.99
CA SER A 244 0.20 -1.77 -8.52
C SER A 244 -1.22 -1.90 -7.98
N ALA A 245 -1.36 -2.61 -6.86
CA ALA A 245 -2.62 -2.73 -6.14
C ALA A 245 -2.31 -3.16 -4.70
N GLY A 246 -3.18 -2.84 -3.74
CA GLY A 246 -2.98 -3.29 -2.35
C GLY A 246 -4.13 -3.00 -1.41
N GLN A 247 -4.41 -1.71 -1.18
CA GLN A 247 -5.26 -1.26 -0.07
C GLN A 247 -6.70 -1.81 -0.15
N TRP A 248 -7.20 -2.01 -1.38
CA TRP A 248 -8.53 -2.57 -1.64
C TRP A 248 -8.68 -4.03 -1.21
N PHE A 249 -7.59 -4.78 -1.04
CA PHE A 249 -7.60 -6.16 -0.55
C PHE A 249 -7.81 -6.27 0.97
N LEU A 250 -7.88 -5.14 1.68
CA LEU A 250 -8.27 -5.10 3.08
C LEU A 250 -9.80 -5.18 3.27
N ARG A 251 -10.59 -5.04 2.20
CA ARG A 251 -12.07 -5.11 2.21
C ARG A 251 -12.56 -6.56 2.25
N PRO A 252 -13.84 -6.82 2.56
CA PRO A 252 -14.45 -8.12 2.32
C PRO A 252 -14.40 -8.49 0.83
N LEU A 253 -13.98 -9.72 0.51
CA LEU A 253 -13.83 -10.20 -0.87
C LEU A 253 -14.55 -11.52 -1.08
N MET A 254 -15.17 -11.71 -2.22
CA MET A 254 -15.72 -12.97 -2.70
C MET A 254 -14.99 -13.35 -3.99
N TYR A 255 -14.48 -14.58 -4.03
CA TYR A 255 -13.63 -15.04 -5.12
C TYR A 255 -14.41 -15.95 -6.07
N TYR A 256 -14.34 -15.61 -7.34
CA TYR A 256 -14.88 -16.37 -8.45
C TYR A 256 -13.75 -16.93 -9.31
N GLU A 257 -13.92 -18.16 -9.80
CA GLU A 257 -13.10 -18.73 -10.85
C GLU A 257 -14.03 -19.49 -11.81
N LYS A 258 -13.90 -19.28 -13.13
CA LYS A 258 -14.78 -19.88 -14.15
C LYS A 258 -16.27 -19.67 -13.86
N GLY A 259 -16.62 -18.49 -13.34
CA GLY A 259 -17.98 -18.13 -12.97
C GLY A 259 -18.54 -18.82 -11.72
N GLN A 260 -17.74 -19.58 -10.97
CA GLN A 260 -18.15 -20.27 -9.73
C GLN A 260 -17.47 -19.66 -8.50
N ILE A 261 -18.17 -19.64 -7.36
CA ILE A 261 -17.59 -19.18 -6.09
C ILE A 261 -16.59 -20.23 -5.60
N VAL A 262 -15.32 -19.82 -5.43
CA VAL A 262 -14.25 -20.69 -4.90
C VAL A 262 -13.90 -20.39 -3.45
N GLY A 263 -14.35 -19.24 -2.93
CA GLY A 263 -14.23 -18.91 -1.51
C GLY A 263 -14.44 -17.42 -1.25
N CYS A 264 -14.20 -16.99 -0.01
CA CYS A 264 -14.30 -15.58 0.34
C CYS A 264 -13.37 -15.21 1.49
N TYR A 265 -13.06 -13.92 1.59
CA TYR A 265 -12.39 -13.30 2.71
C TYR A 265 -13.36 -12.35 3.43
N PHE A 266 -13.58 -12.58 4.73
CA PHE A 266 -14.39 -11.72 5.60
C PHE A 266 -15.82 -11.41 5.09
N CYS A 267 -16.47 -12.38 4.43
CA CYS A 267 -17.77 -12.17 3.77
C CYS A 267 -19.01 -12.55 4.62
N ASN A 268 -18.83 -13.08 5.83
CA ASN A 268 -19.90 -13.54 6.72
C ASN A 268 -20.88 -14.56 6.10
N GLN A 269 -20.45 -15.35 5.11
CA GLN A 269 -21.24 -16.43 4.51
C GLN A 269 -20.81 -17.79 5.08
N THR A 270 -21.76 -18.55 5.65
CA THR A 270 -21.47 -19.85 6.29
C THR A 270 -21.26 -20.99 5.29
N ASN A 271 -21.82 -20.88 4.08
CA ASN A 271 -21.77 -21.92 3.05
C ASN A 271 -20.65 -21.71 2.02
N VAL A 272 -19.75 -20.75 2.25
CA VAL A 272 -18.65 -20.41 1.34
C VAL A 272 -17.32 -20.70 2.05
N GLN A 273 -16.38 -21.33 1.35
CA GLN A 273 -15.06 -21.60 1.91
C GLN A 273 -14.35 -20.30 2.32
N SER A 274 -13.91 -20.22 3.58
CA SER A 274 -13.12 -19.10 4.07
C SER A 274 -11.68 -19.21 3.53
N LEU A 275 -11.23 -18.16 2.86
CA LEU A 275 -9.90 -18.01 2.29
C LEU A 275 -9.27 -16.70 2.80
N THR A 276 -7.94 -16.64 2.77
CA THR A 276 -7.22 -15.42 3.18
C THR A 276 -7.33 -14.35 2.09
N ARG A 277 -7.14 -13.08 2.46
CA ARG A 277 -6.98 -11.99 1.48
C ARG A 277 -5.78 -12.20 0.55
N TYR A 278 -4.73 -12.85 1.07
CA TYR A 278 -3.51 -13.14 0.32
C TYR A 278 -3.73 -14.21 -0.77
N HIS A 279 -4.69 -15.12 -0.59
CA HIS A 279 -5.09 -16.05 -1.66
C HIS A 279 -5.58 -15.29 -2.89
N GLY A 280 -6.55 -14.39 -2.71
CA GLY A 280 -7.07 -13.54 -3.80
C GLY A 280 -5.98 -12.67 -4.39
N TYR A 281 -5.17 -12.03 -3.54
CA TYR A 281 -4.05 -11.17 -3.96
C TYR A 281 -3.03 -11.92 -4.84
N LYS A 282 -2.63 -13.12 -4.43
CA LYS A 282 -1.74 -14.01 -5.19
C LYS A 282 -2.31 -14.33 -6.57
N MET A 283 -3.57 -14.74 -6.62
CA MET A 283 -4.23 -15.11 -7.87
C MET A 283 -4.40 -13.92 -8.82
N VAL A 284 -4.71 -12.73 -8.29
CA VAL A 284 -4.79 -11.50 -9.07
C VAL A 284 -3.47 -11.18 -9.77
N PHE A 285 -2.35 -11.14 -9.04
CA PHE A 285 -1.06 -10.84 -9.64
C PHE A 285 -0.64 -11.92 -10.63
N ARG A 286 -0.90 -13.19 -10.30
CA ARG A 286 -0.69 -14.31 -11.22
C ARG A 286 -1.42 -14.13 -12.54
N THR A 287 -2.72 -13.84 -12.48
CA THR A 287 -3.57 -13.67 -13.67
C THR A 287 -3.15 -12.45 -14.48
N SER A 288 -2.84 -11.34 -13.80
CA SER A 288 -2.36 -10.11 -14.45
C SER A 288 -1.04 -10.33 -15.19
N PHE A 289 -0.05 -10.94 -14.54
CA PHE A 289 1.25 -11.22 -15.16
C PHE A 289 1.17 -12.28 -16.25
N ARG A 290 0.39 -13.35 -16.07
CA ARG A 290 0.16 -14.35 -17.12
C ARG A 290 -0.53 -13.74 -18.34
N THR A 291 -1.44 -12.80 -18.15
CA THR A 291 -2.06 -12.07 -19.26
C THR A 291 -0.98 -11.35 -20.06
N LEU A 292 -0.14 -10.54 -19.41
CA LEU A 292 0.95 -9.82 -20.07
C LEU A 292 1.95 -10.76 -20.77
N LEU A 293 2.28 -11.89 -20.16
CA LEU A 293 3.16 -12.91 -20.75
C LEU A 293 2.59 -13.60 -22.00
N ASN A 294 1.27 -13.60 -22.16
CA ASN A 294 0.56 -14.29 -23.24
C ASN A 294 0.03 -13.35 -24.34
N LEU A 295 0.16 -12.04 -24.17
CA LEU A 295 -0.14 -11.06 -25.22
C LEU A 295 0.87 -11.20 -26.35
N LYS A 296 0.37 -11.38 -27.58
CA LYS A 296 1.22 -11.71 -28.73
C LYS A 296 2.05 -10.53 -29.23
N ARG A 297 1.56 -9.30 -29.03
CA ARG A 297 2.20 -8.08 -29.54
C ARG A 297 2.75 -7.19 -28.42
N PHE A 298 2.73 -7.68 -27.18
CA PHE A 298 3.30 -6.93 -26.07
C PHE A 298 4.82 -7.12 -26.06
N GLU A 299 5.57 -6.01 -26.17
CA GLU A 299 7.03 -5.98 -26.13
C GLU A 299 7.57 -5.04 -25.03
N GLY A 300 6.66 -4.47 -24.22
CA GLY A 300 7.00 -3.49 -23.21
C GLY A 300 7.64 -4.08 -21.95
N ILE A 301 8.07 -3.19 -21.05
CA ILE A 301 8.63 -3.54 -19.75
C ILE A 301 7.58 -3.33 -18.68
N THR A 302 7.36 -4.36 -17.85
CA THR A 302 6.42 -4.31 -16.74
C THR A 302 7.15 -4.08 -15.42
N PHE A 303 6.82 -3.00 -14.73
CA PHE A 303 7.26 -2.68 -13.38
C PHE A 303 6.14 -3.00 -12.39
N LEU A 304 6.44 -3.81 -11.39
CA LEU A 304 5.60 -3.96 -10.21
C LEU A 304 6.03 -2.92 -9.16
N ARG A 305 5.15 -1.99 -8.81
CA ARG A 305 5.32 -1.12 -7.64
C ARG A 305 4.75 -1.84 -6.41
N THR A 306 5.60 -2.10 -5.42
CA THR A 306 5.24 -2.90 -4.23
C THR A 306 4.21 -2.21 -3.33
N PHE A 307 3.61 -2.97 -2.41
CA PHE A 307 2.57 -2.49 -1.52
C PHE A 307 2.96 -1.16 -0.84
N SER A 308 2.10 -0.15 -0.94
CA SER A 308 2.32 1.15 -0.28
C SER A 308 1.60 1.13 1.07
N PRO A 309 2.32 1.32 2.17
CA PRO A 309 1.75 1.21 3.51
C PRO A 309 0.82 2.37 3.84
N GLN A 310 -0.09 2.10 4.78
CA GLN A 310 -0.88 3.10 5.48
C GLN A 310 -0.31 3.27 6.89
N HIS A 311 -0.41 4.46 7.48
CA HIS A 311 0.16 4.76 8.81
C HIS A 311 -0.90 5.27 9.79
N TYR A 312 -1.95 4.50 10.02
CA TYR A 312 -2.93 4.83 11.05
C TYR A 312 -2.35 4.61 12.45
N GLU A 313 -2.53 5.61 13.30
CA GLU A 313 -2.26 5.60 14.73
C GLU A 313 -3.55 5.92 15.49
N ASN A 314 -3.59 5.54 16.78
CA ASN A 314 -4.71 5.87 17.68
C ASN A 314 -6.09 5.33 17.27
N GLY A 315 -6.13 4.38 16.33
CA GLY A 315 -7.37 3.78 15.83
C GLY A 315 -7.19 3.26 14.41
N VAL A 316 -8.28 2.74 13.84
CA VAL A 316 -8.34 2.35 12.43
C VAL A 316 -9.02 3.44 11.62
N TRP A 317 -8.93 3.33 10.30
CA TRP A 317 -9.45 4.33 9.35
C TRP A 317 -10.91 4.76 9.59
N ASN A 318 -11.78 3.86 10.07
CA ASN A 318 -13.20 4.15 10.34
C ASN A 318 -13.53 4.29 11.83
N ASN A 319 -12.54 4.32 12.72
CA ASN A 319 -12.76 4.38 14.16
C ASN A 319 -11.63 5.16 14.86
N GLY A 320 -11.57 6.47 14.59
CA GLY A 320 -10.70 7.42 15.29
C GLY A 320 -9.22 7.40 14.90
N GLY A 321 -8.82 6.56 13.95
CA GLY A 321 -7.44 6.51 13.46
C GLY A 321 -7.01 7.80 12.76
N ASN A 322 -5.75 8.18 12.96
CA ASN A 322 -5.13 9.38 12.37
C ASN A 322 -3.64 9.16 12.09
N CYS A 323 -3.00 10.12 11.41
CA CYS A 323 -1.56 10.10 11.08
C CYS A 323 -1.04 11.52 11.25
N LEU A 324 -0.62 11.85 12.48
CA LEU A 324 -0.24 13.21 12.85
C LEU A 324 1.27 13.42 12.94
N ARG A 325 2.06 12.40 12.55
CA ARG A 325 3.52 12.54 12.53
C ARG A 325 3.94 13.61 11.53
N THR A 326 4.98 14.36 11.88
CA THR A 326 5.51 15.48 11.07
C THR A 326 6.97 15.27 10.66
N ARG A 327 7.53 14.09 10.99
CA ARG A 327 8.88 13.67 10.59
C ARG A 327 8.90 12.20 10.17
N PRO A 328 9.85 11.81 9.30
CA PRO A 328 10.17 10.41 9.08
C PRO A 328 10.58 9.69 10.35
N ILE A 329 10.49 8.38 10.31
CA ILE A 329 10.93 7.49 11.39
C ILE A 329 12.23 6.81 11.01
N ALA A 330 13.07 6.54 12.01
CA ALA A 330 14.26 5.73 11.81
C ALA A 330 13.87 4.25 11.60
N LYS A 331 14.75 3.46 10.96
CA LYS A 331 14.52 2.02 10.75
C LYS A 331 14.26 1.25 12.05
N GLN A 332 14.84 1.72 13.16
CA GLN A 332 14.67 1.13 14.49
C GLN A 332 13.28 1.41 15.09
N GLU A 333 12.64 2.50 14.67
CA GLU A 333 11.27 2.89 15.04
C GLU A 333 10.22 2.21 14.15
N MET A 334 10.64 1.57 13.04
CA MET A 334 9.74 0.95 12.07
C MET A 334 9.06 -0.28 12.68
N GLU A 335 7.73 -0.24 12.74
CA GLU A 335 6.91 -1.40 13.08
C GLU A 335 6.45 -2.10 11.80
N LEU A 336 7.04 -3.27 11.52
CA LEU A 336 6.63 -4.11 10.40
C LEU A 336 5.40 -4.92 10.82
N GLU A 337 4.23 -4.41 10.47
CA GLU A 337 2.98 -5.15 10.62
C GLU A 337 2.97 -6.38 9.70
N GLU A 338 2.55 -7.52 10.24
CA GLU A 338 2.57 -8.82 9.54
C GLU A 338 1.84 -8.76 8.20
N TYR A 339 0.70 -8.06 8.13
CA TYR A 339 -0.08 -8.00 6.90
C TYR A 339 0.66 -7.29 5.76
N ILE A 340 1.51 -6.29 6.08
CA ILE A 340 2.30 -5.55 5.08
C ILE A 340 3.34 -6.49 4.49
N LEU A 341 4.01 -7.27 5.34
CA LEU A 341 4.99 -8.27 4.90
C LEU A 341 4.34 -9.36 4.05
N GLU A 342 3.16 -9.85 4.42
CA GLU A 342 2.44 -10.86 3.65
C GLU A 342 2.04 -10.36 2.25
N PHE A 343 1.54 -9.12 2.13
CA PHE A 343 1.29 -8.52 0.81
C PHE A 343 2.58 -8.37 0.00
N TYR A 344 3.63 -7.84 0.61
CA TYR A 344 4.92 -7.65 -0.03
C TYR A 344 5.51 -8.97 -0.57
N TRP A 345 5.57 -10.02 0.27
CA TRP A 345 6.11 -11.32 -0.13
C TRP A 345 5.26 -12.01 -1.17
N THR A 346 3.92 -11.90 -1.08
CA THR A 346 3.01 -12.45 -2.10
C THR A 346 3.26 -11.80 -3.47
N GLN A 347 3.45 -10.47 -3.49
CA GLN A 347 3.82 -9.74 -4.70
C GLN A 347 5.15 -10.21 -5.28
N LEU A 348 6.18 -10.37 -4.44
CA LEU A 348 7.49 -10.83 -4.87
C LEU A 348 7.47 -12.27 -5.39
N GLU A 349 6.68 -13.15 -4.80
CA GLU A 349 6.55 -14.53 -5.26
C GLU A 349 6.01 -14.58 -6.70
N GLU A 350 4.91 -13.88 -6.97
CA GLU A 350 4.32 -13.85 -8.31
C GLU A 350 5.18 -13.07 -9.32
N LEU A 351 5.86 -11.99 -8.89
CA LEU A 351 6.81 -11.29 -9.75
C LEU A 351 7.99 -12.19 -10.15
N ARG A 352 8.56 -12.95 -9.21
CA ARG A 352 9.67 -13.87 -9.50
C ARG A 352 9.24 -14.96 -10.49
N ALA A 353 8.02 -15.47 -10.35
CA ALA A 353 7.46 -16.41 -11.32
C ALA A 353 7.33 -15.76 -12.71
N ALA A 354 6.80 -14.53 -12.77
CA ALA A 354 6.67 -13.78 -14.01
C ALA A 354 8.03 -13.42 -14.65
N GLN A 355 9.05 -13.09 -13.85
CA GLN A 355 10.41 -12.83 -14.32
C GLN A 355 11.03 -14.09 -14.93
N LYS A 356 10.87 -15.25 -14.27
CA LYS A 356 11.38 -16.53 -14.77
C LYS A 356 10.78 -16.87 -16.14
N GLU A 357 9.47 -16.74 -16.29
CA GLU A 357 8.79 -17.01 -17.57
C GLU A 357 9.02 -15.89 -18.60
N GLY A 358 9.07 -14.64 -18.18
CA GLY A 358 9.33 -13.50 -19.05
C GLY A 358 10.70 -13.59 -19.71
N ASN A 359 11.73 -13.96 -18.95
CA ASN A 359 13.09 -14.13 -19.47
C ASN A 359 13.18 -15.15 -20.61
N THR A 360 12.36 -16.22 -20.59
CA THR A 360 12.35 -17.20 -21.69
C THR A 360 11.60 -16.72 -22.92
N ARG A 361 10.72 -15.72 -22.76
CA ARG A 361 9.91 -15.11 -23.83
C ARG A 361 10.45 -13.75 -24.31
N GLY A 362 11.56 -13.27 -23.74
CA GLY A 362 12.10 -11.94 -24.02
C GLY A 362 11.34 -10.77 -23.37
N LEU A 363 10.43 -11.06 -22.44
CA LEU A 363 9.65 -10.05 -21.71
C LEU A 363 10.30 -9.71 -20.37
N LYS A 364 10.32 -8.42 -20.04
CA LYS A 364 10.99 -7.90 -18.84
C LYS A 364 9.99 -7.53 -17.76
N PHE A 365 10.15 -8.15 -16.60
CA PHE A 365 9.46 -7.79 -15.37
C PHE A 365 10.47 -7.22 -14.36
N ARG A 366 10.14 -6.08 -13.76
CA ARG A 366 11.01 -5.30 -12.88
C ARG A 366 10.31 -4.98 -11.57
N LEU A 367 11.09 -4.88 -10.51
CA LEU A 367 10.62 -4.54 -9.18
C LEU A 367 10.91 -3.05 -8.90
N LEU A 368 9.86 -2.25 -8.72
CA LEU A 368 9.95 -0.91 -8.15
C LEU A 368 9.60 -1.03 -6.65
N ASP A 369 10.61 -1.28 -5.82
CA ASP A 369 10.40 -1.66 -4.41
C ASP A 369 10.18 -0.44 -3.48
N ALA A 370 8.94 0.02 -3.45
CA ALA A 370 8.53 1.18 -2.66
C ALA A 370 8.20 0.87 -1.19
N THR A 371 7.96 -0.39 -0.80
CA THR A 371 7.36 -0.68 0.52
C THR A 371 8.23 -0.19 1.68
N GLN A 372 9.51 -0.59 1.73
CA GLN A 372 10.37 -0.25 2.88
C GLN A 372 10.61 1.25 3.01
N LEU A 373 10.94 1.94 1.91
CA LEU A 373 11.21 3.37 1.96
C LEU A 373 9.97 4.17 2.40
N MET A 374 8.77 3.72 2.03
CA MET A 374 7.53 4.40 2.42
C MET A 374 7.07 4.08 3.84
N MET A 375 7.41 2.90 4.39
CA MET A 375 7.18 2.59 5.81
C MET A 375 7.86 3.60 6.75
N LEU A 376 8.92 4.25 6.27
CA LEU A 376 9.68 5.24 7.05
C LEU A 376 9.09 6.65 6.95
N ARG A 377 7.98 6.83 6.23
CA ARG A 377 7.38 8.14 5.92
C ARG A 377 5.97 8.36 6.47
N PRO A 378 5.66 8.01 7.73
CA PRO A 378 4.32 8.28 8.28
C PRO A 378 3.95 9.79 8.27
N ASP A 379 4.92 10.68 8.09
CA ASP A 379 4.75 12.12 7.93
C ASP A 379 4.21 12.56 6.57
N GLY A 380 4.22 11.69 5.56
CA GLY A 380 3.91 12.06 4.18
C GLY A 380 2.42 12.08 3.81
N HIS A 381 1.53 11.69 4.72
CA HIS A 381 0.10 11.53 4.43
C HIS A 381 -0.69 12.84 4.51
N PRO A 382 -1.79 13.00 3.75
CA PRO A 382 -2.68 14.15 3.87
C PRO A 382 -3.29 14.31 5.25
N SER A 383 -3.56 13.21 5.96
CA SER A 383 -4.25 13.24 7.23
C SER A 383 -5.60 13.94 7.06
N HIS A 384 -5.83 15.07 7.72
CA HIS A 384 -7.04 15.86 7.59
C HIS A 384 -6.98 16.94 6.48
N TYR A 385 -5.86 17.06 5.76
CA TYR A 385 -5.58 18.15 4.81
C TYR A 385 -5.84 17.73 3.36
N GLY A 386 -7.10 17.53 2.99
CA GLY A 386 -7.51 17.14 1.63
C GLY A 386 -8.99 17.41 1.31
N HIS A 387 -9.62 18.29 2.09
CA HIS A 387 -11.07 18.50 2.09
C HIS A 387 -11.40 19.98 2.15
N GLY A 388 -12.43 20.40 1.40
CA GLY A 388 -12.89 21.78 1.34
C GLY A 388 -13.33 22.35 2.69
N PRO A 389 -13.27 23.69 2.87
CA PRO A 389 -13.90 24.34 4.02
C PRO A 389 -15.39 23.95 4.12
N GLY A 390 -15.78 23.31 5.23
CA GLY A 390 -17.17 22.88 5.49
C GLY A 390 -17.46 21.40 5.25
N GLU A 391 -16.51 20.63 4.71
CA GLU A 391 -16.61 19.16 4.69
C GLU A 391 -16.38 18.58 6.09
N ASN A 392 -17.08 17.49 6.42
CA ASN A 392 -16.92 16.83 7.71
C ASN A 392 -15.60 16.04 7.74
N ILE A 393 -14.56 16.60 8.37
CA ILE A 393 -13.18 16.07 8.39
C ILE A 393 -12.98 14.97 9.44
N THR A 394 -13.95 14.07 9.62
CA THR A 394 -13.89 13.05 10.69
C THR A 394 -12.94 11.88 10.38
N ILE A 395 -12.62 11.65 9.11
CA ILE A 395 -11.75 10.55 8.67
C ILE A 395 -10.44 11.15 8.16
N ALA A 396 -9.33 10.76 8.77
CA ALA A 396 -8.00 11.09 8.28
C ALA A 396 -7.63 10.18 7.10
N ASP A 397 -7.05 10.75 6.04
CA ASP A 397 -6.42 9.98 4.97
C ASP A 397 -4.97 9.65 5.35
N CYS A 398 -4.77 8.42 5.83
CA CYS A 398 -3.46 7.88 6.16
C CYS A 398 -3.02 6.79 5.17
N VAL A 399 -3.57 6.83 3.95
CA VAL A 399 -3.32 5.86 2.88
C VAL A 399 -2.61 6.54 1.71
N HIS A 400 -3.15 7.65 1.23
CA HIS A 400 -2.57 8.41 0.11
C HIS A 400 -1.43 9.32 0.57
N TRP A 401 -0.73 9.91 -0.38
CA TRP A 401 0.44 10.74 -0.14
C TRP A 401 0.17 12.16 -0.59
N CYS A 402 0.64 13.13 0.21
CA CYS A 402 0.66 14.53 -0.19
C CYS A 402 1.46 14.72 -1.49
N LEU A 403 1.00 15.65 -2.32
CA LEU A 403 1.70 16.14 -3.50
C LEU A 403 1.97 17.66 -3.35
N PRO A 404 3.23 18.12 -3.41
CA PRO A 404 4.47 17.33 -3.40
C PRO A 404 4.66 16.53 -2.11
N GLY A 405 5.54 15.52 -2.14
CA GLY A 405 5.75 14.66 -0.97
C GLY A 405 6.62 13.41 -1.24
N PRO A 406 6.70 12.48 -0.27
CA PRO A 406 7.55 11.29 -0.38
C PRO A 406 7.28 10.41 -1.60
N ILE A 407 6.08 10.47 -2.16
CA ILE A 407 5.71 9.72 -3.36
C ILE A 407 6.49 10.14 -4.61
N ASP A 408 7.06 11.36 -4.64
CA ASP A 408 7.93 11.82 -5.73
C ASP A 408 9.17 10.90 -5.89
N THR A 409 9.64 10.29 -4.79
CA THR A 409 10.76 9.32 -4.81
C THR A 409 10.45 8.04 -5.58
N TRP A 410 9.18 7.66 -5.74
CA TRP A 410 8.84 6.52 -6.61
C TRP A 410 9.19 6.83 -8.07
N ASN A 411 9.02 8.09 -8.48
CA ASN A 411 9.35 8.55 -9.83
C ASN A 411 10.86 8.84 -10.00
N GLU A 412 11.56 9.25 -8.94
CA GLU A 412 13.04 9.29 -8.91
C GLU A 412 13.63 7.89 -9.17
N ALA A 413 13.15 6.87 -8.45
CA ALA A 413 13.58 5.49 -8.64
C ALA A 413 13.21 4.97 -10.03
N LEU A 414 11.97 5.23 -10.50
CA LEU A 414 11.55 4.85 -11.84
C LEU A 414 12.45 5.47 -12.92
N LEU A 415 12.83 6.74 -12.79
CA LEU A 415 13.78 7.40 -13.71
C LEU A 415 15.12 6.65 -13.76
N GLN A 416 15.70 6.28 -12.62
CA GLN A 416 16.95 5.53 -12.60
C GLN A 416 16.80 4.13 -13.21
N MET A 417 15.68 3.46 -12.98
CA MET A 417 15.41 2.16 -13.60
C MET A 417 15.27 2.29 -15.12
N LEU A 418 14.56 3.30 -15.61
CA LEU A 418 14.41 3.54 -17.05
C LEU A 418 15.76 3.77 -17.74
N LYS A 419 16.73 4.44 -17.09
CA LYS A 419 18.09 4.60 -17.64
C LYS A 419 18.80 3.28 -17.88
N THR A 420 18.51 2.24 -17.09
CA THR A 420 19.08 0.91 -17.28
C THR A 420 18.40 0.10 -18.37
N GLU A 421 17.24 0.55 -18.84
CA GLU A 421 16.42 -0.12 -19.85
C GLU A 421 16.33 0.63 -21.19
N ALA A 422 16.85 1.86 -21.25
CA ALA A 422 16.74 2.78 -22.38
C ALA A 422 17.75 2.52 -23.49
#